data_AF-B9FTU0-F1
#
_entry.id   AF-B9FTU0-F1
#
_cell.length_a   1.000
_cell.length_b   1.000
_cell.length_c   1.000
_cell.angle_alpha   90.00
_cell.angle_beta   90.00
_cell.angle_gamma   90.00
#
_symmetry.space_group_name_H-M   'P 1'
#
loop_
_entity.id
_entity.type
_entity.pdbx_description
1 polymer ?
#
loop_
_entity_poly.entity_id
_entity_poly.type
_entity_poly.pdbx_seq_one_letter_code
_entity_poly.pdbx_strand_id
1 'polypeptide(L)'
;MVSISDYGDFYKMAKRNIMLAILGFNAQKHFCDTRERMVSNVLSSLHKLVAVDPHSPLNFREVYTTELFGLSLIQNLGEDVCSVYVEEFGREISKEEIFHVLVHEILSCVVEPDWRDYFPYLSWLPNKSFETIVSSTEFRRDAVMNALIKRQKERIARGEARISYIDFLLEAKNSTQLTDHQLMLLLAESIAAAVDTVLEWLYREIREVCGGKAVTEEDLPRLPYLDAVLHETLRLHSPVPVLPTRFVHDDTTLAGYDVPAGTQVMINVFGCHMDEEAWESPGEWSPERFLGEGFKLADRYKTLAFGAGRRTCAGSQQAVSIACVAIARFVQELQWTLREGDGDKEDTMQYTALKLHPLHVHLKPRGS
;
A
#
# COMPACT_ATOMS: atom_id res chain seq x y z
N MET A 1 -3.76 15.77 0.07
CA MET A 1 -3.11 14.44 0.16
C MET A 1 -1.63 14.65 0.53
N VAL A 2 -1.14 14.01 1.59
CA VAL A 2 0.22 14.12 2.17
C VAL A 2 1.29 13.66 1.18
N SER A 3 0.98 12.67 0.35
CA SER A 3 1.89 12.09 -0.66
C SER A 3 2.31 13.08 -1.75
N ILE A 4 1.43 14.03 -2.10
CA ILE A 4 1.60 15.02 -3.17
C ILE A 4 1.63 16.48 -2.68
N SER A 5 1.35 16.76 -1.41
CA SER A 5 1.45 18.13 -0.87
C SER A 5 2.88 18.63 -0.80
N ASP A 6 3.09 19.93 -0.97
CA ASP A 6 4.40 20.55 -0.78
C ASP A 6 4.97 20.31 0.62
N TYR A 7 6.30 20.32 0.72
CA TYR A 7 6.96 20.18 2.00
C TYR A 7 6.78 21.46 2.83
N GLY A 8 5.84 21.43 3.76
CA GLY A 8 5.53 22.55 4.65
C GLY A 8 4.95 22.08 5.99
N ASP A 9 4.37 23.00 6.74
CA ASP A 9 3.86 22.70 8.09
C ASP A 9 2.65 21.76 8.05
N PHE A 10 1.79 21.90 7.03
CA PHE A 10 0.71 20.95 6.79
C PHE A 10 1.25 19.52 6.57
N TYR A 11 2.24 19.35 5.70
CA TYR A 11 2.86 18.04 5.46
C TYR A 11 3.47 17.45 6.74
N LYS A 12 4.24 18.24 7.48
CA LYS A 12 4.89 17.78 8.72
C LYS A 12 3.86 17.36 9.76
N MET A 13 2.79 18.14 9.93
CA MET A 13 1.69 17.83 10.84
C MET A 13 0.97 16.55 10.41
N ALA A 14 0.57 16.43 9.14
CA ALA A 14 -0.17 15.29 8.66
C ALA A 14 0.65 13.99 8.74
N LYS A 15 1.93 14.05 8.33
CA LYS A 15 2.87 12.93 8.48
C LYS A 15 3.08 12.56 9.95
N ARG A 16 3.23 13.53 10.84
CA ARG A 16 3.36 13.26 12.28
C ARG A 16 2.12 12.55 12.83
N ASN A 17 0.91 12.99 12.47
CA ASN A 17 -0.32 12.39 12.95
C ASN A 17 -0.47 10.93 12.50
N ILE A 18 -0.27 10.62 11.21
CA ILE A 18 -0.37 9.23 10.73
C ILE A 18 0.70 8.32 11.34
N MET A 19 1.91 8.85 11.59
CA MET A 19 2.98 8.11 12.27
C MET A 19 2.65 7.87 13.74
N LEU A 20 2.04 8.82 14.45
CA LEU A 20 1.65 8.63 15.84
C LEU A 20 0.47 7.68 16.01
N ALA A 21 -0.44 7.67 15.02
CA ALA A 21 -1.70 6.94 15.11
C ALA A 21 -1.64 5.51 14.61
N ILE A 22 -0.96 5.25 13.48
CA ILE A 22 -0.95 3.92 12.84
C ILE A 22 0.48 3.46 12.52
N LEU A 23 1.26 4.30 11.84
CA LEU A 23 2.41 3.83 11.06
C LEU A 23 3.75 3.87 11.81
N GLY A 24 3.83 4.57 12.94
CA GLY A 24 5.05 4.66 13.74
C GLY A 24 5.26 3.44 14.62
N PHE A 25 6.52 3.22 15.04
CA PHE A 25 6.95 2.03 15.77
C PHE A 25 6.05 1.65 16.96
N ASN A 26 5.65 2.62 17.79
CA ASN A 26 4.77 2.35 18.94
C ASN A 26 3.32 2.08 18.52
N ALA A 27 2.81 2.80 17.53
CA ALA A 27 1.45 2.63 17.00
C ALA A 27 1.29 1.26 16.34
N GLN A 28 2.30 0.80 15.61
CA GLN A 28 2.28 -0.51 14.97
C GLN A 28 2.08 -1.65 15.97
N LYS A 29 2.64 -1.56 17.19
CA LYS A 29 2.42 -2.56 18.24
C LYS A 29 0.95 -2.71 18.62
N HIS A 30 0.17 -1.62 18.58
CA HIS A 30 -1.25 -1.64 18.95
C HIS A 30 -2.10 -2.40 17.93
N PHE A 31 -1.64 -2.47 16.67
CA PHE A 31 -2.32 -3.15 15.58
C PHE A 31 -1.70 -4.50 15.20
N CYS A 32 -0.71 -5.00 15.96
CA CYS A 32 -0.04 -6.28 15.69
C CYS A 32 -1.04 -7.44 15.58
N ASP A 33 -1.86 -7.63 16.62
CA ASP A 33 -2.92 -8.65 16.63
C ASP A 33 -3.92 -8.51 15.49
N THR A 34 -4.17 -7.27 15.03
CA THR A 34 -5.08 -7.01 13.91
C THR A 34 -4.47 -7.45 12.59
N ARG A 35 -3.16 -7.21 12.39
CA ARG A 35 -2.42 -7.67 11.21
C ARG A 35 -2.28 -9.19 11.19
N GLU A 36 -1.97 -9.81 12.32
CA GLU A 36 -1.91 -11.28 12.42
C GLU A 36 -3.27 -11.94 12.16
N ARG A 37 -4.35 -11.33 12.64
CA ARG A 37 -5.71 -11.79 12.35
C ARG A 37 -6.03 -11.66 10.87
N MET A 38 -5.68 -10.54 10.24
CA MET A 38 -5.84 -10.32 8.79
C MET A 38 -5.17 -11.46 7.99
N VAL A 39 -3.90 -11.78 8.27
CA VAL A 39 -3.19 -12.88 7.59
C VAL A 39 -3.85 -14.24 7.86
N SER A 40 -4.29 -14.47 9.10
CA SER A 40 -4.97 -15.73 9.48
C SER A 40 -6.34 -15.87 8.80
N ASN A 41 -7.08 -14.78 8.61
CA ASN A 41 -8.34 -14.76 7.87
C ASN A 41 -8.11 -15.08 6.39
N VAL A 42 -7.09 -14.47 5.77
CA VAL A 42 -6.72 -14.78 4.38
C VAL A 42 -6.46 -16.28 4.23
N LEU A 43 -5.61 -16.85 5.08
CA LEU A 43 -5.33 -18.29 5.07
C LEU A 43 -6.58 -19.14 5.26
N SER A 44 -7.45 -18.79 6.22
CA SER A 44 -8.71 -19.50 6.45
C SER A 44 -9.60 -19.48 5.20
N SER A 45 -9.69 -18.34 4.53
CA SER A 45 -10.45 -18.19 3.28
C SER A 45 -9.84 -19.01 2.14
N LEU A 46 -8.52 -19.00 1.98
CA LEU A 46 -7.83 -19.83 0.98
C LEU A 46 -8.03 -21.32 1.23
N HIS A 47 -7.89 -21.80 2.47
CA HIS A 47 -8.14 -23.21 2.82
C HIS A 47 -9.59 -23.62 2.54
N LYS A 48 -10.57 -22.74 2.83
CA LYS A 48 -11.98 -23.00 2.49
C LYS A 48 -12.19 -23.12 0.98
N LEU A 49 -11.62 -22.21 0.19
CA LEU A 49 -11.73 -22.23 -1.27
C LEU A 49 -11.11 -23.51 -1.85
N VAL A 50 -9.93 -23.90 -1.35
CA VAL A 50 -9.26 -25.15 -1.76
C VAL A 50 -10.04 -26.39 -1.34
N ALA A 51 -10.70 -26.38 -0.18
CA ALA A 51 -11.53 -27.51 0.26
C ALA A 51 -12.80 -27.68 -0.59
N VAL A 52 -13.33 -26.59 -1.15
CA VAL A 52 -14.51 -26.62 -2.04
C VAL A 52 -14.14 -27.12 -3.43
N ASP A 53 -13.06 -26.60 -4.02
CA ASP A 53 -12.54 -27.05 -5.31
C ASP A 53 -11.00 -27.05 -5.33
N PRO A 54 -10.36 -28.20 -5.05
CA PRO A 54 -8.90 -28.31 -4.95
C PRO A 54 -8.14 -28.03 -6.26
N HIS A 55 -8.83 -28.06 -7.40
CA HIS A 55 -8.22 -27.90 -8.72
C HIS A 55 -8.53 -26.55 -9.35
N SER A 56 -9.44 -25.76 -8.77
CA SER A 56 -9.77 -24.44 -9.29
C SER A 56 -8.58 -23.48 -9.16
N PRO A 57 -8.20 -22.77 -10.24
CA PRO A 57 -7.22 -21.69 -10.15
C PRO A 57 -7.83 -20.51 -9.39
N LEU A 58 -7.17 -20.08 -8.32
CA LEU A 58 -7.66 -19.02 -7.43
C LEU A 58 -6.99 -17.69 -7.73
N ASN A 59 -7.78 -16.61 -7.70
CA ASN A 59 -7.26 -15.25 -7.68
C ASN A 59 -6.95 -14.84 -6.23
N PHE A 60 -5.73 -15.13 -5.77
CA PHE A 60 -5.29 -14.79 -4.41
C PHE A 60 -5.44 -13.29 -4.09
N ARG A 61 -5.24 -12.41 -5.09
CA ARG A 61 -5.29 -10.96 -4.91
C ARG A 61 -6.62 -10.50 -4.32
N GLU A 62 -7.73 -11.11 -4.74
CA GLU A 62 -9.08 -10.73 -4.30
C GLU A 62 -9.29 -10.99 -2.80
N VAL A 63 -8.90 -12.18 -2.34
CA VAL A 63 -8.98 -12.56 -0.93
C VAL A 63 -8.07 -11.67 -0.08
N TYR A 64 -6.84 -11.44 -0.53
CA TYR A 64 -5.87 -10.62 0.19
C TYR A 64 -6.31 -9.16 0.27
N THR A 65 -6.77 -8.60 -0.84
CA THR A 65 -7.25 -7.20 -0.94
C THR A 65 -8.41 -6.94 0.00
N THR A 66 -9.35 -7.89 0.10
CA THR A 66 -10.53 -7.77 0.97
C THR A 66 -10.15 -7.68 2.45
N GLU A 67 -9.25 -8.55 2.89
CA GLU A 67 -8.77 -8.59 4.28
C GLU A 67 -7.84 -7.40 4.59
N LEU A 68 -7.04 -6.97 3.61
CA LEU A 68 -6.17 -5.80 3.72
C LEU A 68 -6.96 -4.49 3.80
N PHE A 69 -8.04 -4.39 3.04
CA PHE A 69 -8.99 -3.30 3.15
C PHE A 69 -9.70 -3.30 4.51
N GLY A 70 -10.11 -4.48 5.02
CA GLY A 70 -10.67 -4.60 6.36
C GLY A 70 -9.71 -4.14 7.46
N LEU A 71 -8.43 -4.54 7.39
CA LEU A 71 -7.37 -4.03 8.27
C LEU A 71 -7.30 -2.50 8.20
N SER A 72 -7.32 -1.95 6.99
CA SER A 72 -7.27 -0.50 6.77
C SER A 72 -8.46 0.23 7.41
N LEU A 73 -9.68 -0.30 7.26
CA LEU A 73 -10.87 0.24 7.93
C LEU A 73 -10.74 0.17 9.46
N ILE A 74 -10.24 -0.94 10.02
CA ILE A 74 -10.02 -1.05 11.47
C ILE A 74 -9.00 -0.02 11.96
N GLN A 75 -7.89 0.15 11.25
CA GLN A 75 -6.85 1.11 11.64
C GLN A 75 -7.35 2.55 11.58
N ASN A 76 -8.16 2.87 10.57
CA ASN A 76 -8.62 4.23 10.32
C ASN A 76 -9.88 4.61 11.10
N LEU A 77 -10.81 3.67 11.26
CA LEU A 77 -12.17 3.86 11.79
C LEU A 77 -12.48 2.98 13.01
N GLY A 78 -11.55 2.14 13.46
CA GLY A 78 -11.75 1.30 14.65
C GLY A 78 -12.74 0.15 14.47
N GLU A 79 -13.21 -0.11 13.24
CA GLU A 79 -13.98 -1.30 12.87
C GLU A 79 -13.80 -1.69 11.41
N ASP A 80 -14.05 -2.97 11.11
CA ASP A 80 -14.18 -3.45 9.74
C ASP A 80 -15.63 -3.25 9.28
N VAL A 81 -15.85 -2.22 8.46
CA VAL A 81 -17.20 -1.80 8.04
C VAL A 81 -17.69 -2.68 6.89
N CYS A 82 -18.68 -3.53 7.15
CA CYS A 82 -19.29 -4.36 6.10
C CYS A 82 -20.26 -3.60 5.18
N SER A 83 -20.91 -2.57 5.70
CA SER A 83 -21.86 -1.73 4.96
C SER A 83 -22.07 -0.38 5.66
N VAL A 84 -22.48 0.63 4.89
CA VAL A 84 -22.84 1.95 5.42
C VAL A 84 -23.97 2.56 4.60
N TYR A 85 -24.91 3.23 5.27
CA TYR A 85 -25.93 4.04 4.60
C TYR A 85 -25.33 5.40 4.21
N VAL A 86 -25.44 5.77 2.94
CA VAL A 86 -24.93 7.04 2.40
C VAL A 86 -26.13 7.89 1.99
N GLU A 87 -26.31 9.03 2.67
CA GLU A 87 -27.47 9.91 2.49
C GLU A 87 -27.55 10.47 1.07
N GLU A 88 -26.40 10.89 0.53
CA GLU A 88 -26.28 11.42 -0.82
C GLU A 88 -26.63 10.39 -1.91
N PHE A 89 -26.51 9.10 -1.61
CA PHE A 89 -26.90 8.02 -2.52
C PHE A 89 -28.32 7.49 -2.23
N GLY A 90 -28.90 7.86 -1.07
CA GLY A 90 -30.19 7.40 -0.60
C GLY A 90 -30.27 5.90 -0.30
N ARG A 91 -29.14 5.19 -0.17
CA ARG A 91 -29.10 3.73 0.02
C ARG A 91 -27.91 3.26 0.84
N GLU A 92 -28.01 2.02 1.30
CA GLU A 92 -26.90 1.28 1.87
C GLU A 92 -25.95 0.79 0.77
N ILE A 93 -24.65 0.90 1.02
CA ILE A 93 -23.58 0.41 0.14
C ILE A 93 -22.78 -0.69 0.86
N SER A 94 -22.31 -1.68 0.10
CA SER A 94 -21.52 -2.80 0.64
C SER A 94 -20.04 -2.45 0.77
N LYS A 95 -19.28 -3.28 1.51
CA LYS A 95 -17.83 -3.15 1.65
C LYS A 95 -17.11 -3.10 0.31
N GLU A 96 -17.53 -3.88 -0.68
CA GLU A 96 -16.97 -3.90 -2.02
C GLU A 96 -17.19 -2.55 -2.73
N GLU A 97 -18.36 -1.95 -2.55
CA GLU A 97 -18.64 -0.62 -3.10
C GLU A 97 -17.89 0.48 -2.35
N ILE A 98 -17.75 0.38 -1.02
CA ILE A 98 -16.88 1.28 -0.24
C ILE A 98 -15.44 1.18 -0.76
N PHE A 99 -14.91 -0.03 -0.97
CA PHE A 99 -13.59 -0.26 -1.54
C PHE A 99 -13.45 0.36 -2.93
N HIS A 100 -14.44 0.14 -3.80
CA HIS A 100 -14.44 0.71 -5.15
C HIS A 100 -14.37 2.24 -5.12
N VAL A 101 -15.21 2.88 -4.31
CA VAL A 101 -15.28 4.35 -4.22
C VAL A 101 -14.04 4.95 -3.55
N LEU A 102 -13.57 4.38 -2.44
CA LEU A 102 -12.49 4.97 -1.65
C LEU A 102 -11.10 4.64 -2.18
N VAL A 103 -10.94 3.53 -2.91
CA VAL A 103 -9.63 3.03 -3.35
C VAL A 103 -9.55 3.00 -4.87
N HIS A 104 -10.41 2.23 -5.53
CA HIS A 104 -10.28 1.97 -6.98
C HIS A 104 -10.50 3.23 -7.84
N GLU A 105 -11.58 3.97 -7.60
CA GLU A 105 -11.88 5.21 -8.35
C GLU A 105 -10.78 6.27 -8.14
N ILE A 106 -10.25 6.38 -6.92
CA ILE A 106 -9.18 7.32 -6.58
C ILE A 106 -7.87 6.94 -7.25
N LEU A 107 -7.46 5.66 -7.17
CA LEU A 107 -6.24 5.19 -7.84
C LEU A 107 -6.34 5.36 -9.36
N SER A 108 -7.51 5.11 -9.96
CA SER A 108 -7.75 5.33 -11.39
C SER A 108 -7.51 6.79 -11.78
N CYS A 109 -7.97 7.75 -10.97
CA CYS A 109 -7.73 9.18 -11.20
C CYS A 109 -6.25 9.59 -11.03
N VAL A 110 -5.49 8.91 -10.19
CA VAL A 110 -4.03 9.16 -10.03
C VAL A 110 -3.26 8.62 -11.24
N VAL A 111 -3.73 7.50 -11.78
CA VAL A 111 -3.08 6.76 -12.87
C VAL A 111 -3.39 7.36 -14.24
N GLU A 112 -4.55 7.98 -14.42
CA GLU A 112 -4.93 8.73 -15.63
C GLU A 112 -4.55 10.21 -15.47
N PRO A 113 -3.41 10.67 -16.04
CA PRO A 113 -3.02 12.06 -15.88
C PRO A 113 -3.85 12.98 -16.77
N ASP A 114 -4.06 14.22 -16.31
CA ASP A 114 -4.62 15.25 -17.17
C ASP A 114 -3.59 15.61 -18.24
N TRP A 115 -3.93 15.46 -19.52
CA TRP A 115 -3.02 15.80 -20.62
C TRP A 115 -2.58 17.27 -20.56
N ARG A 116 -3.38 18.14 -19.92
CA ARG A 116 -3.06 19.56 -19.70
C ARG A 116 -1.84 19.77 -18.81
N ASP A 117 -1.52 18.81 -17.94
CA ASP A 117 -0.32 18.87 -17.09
C ASP A 117 0.97 18.76 -17.92
N TYR A 118 0.92 18.04 -19.06
CA TYR A 118 2.05 17.90 -19.99
C TYR A 118 2.09 19.02 -21.04
N PHE A 119 0.94 19.62 -21.35
CA PHE A 119 0.81 20.69 -22.33
C PHE A 119 0.19 21.93 -21.69
N PRO A 120 0.88 22.59 -20.74
CA PRO A 120 0.31 23.70 -19.97
C PRO A 120 -0.10 24.90 -20.84
N TYR A 121 0.52 25.06 -22.02
CA TYR A 121 0.14 26.06 -23.03
C TYR A 121 -1.25 25.81 -23.67
N LEU A 122 -1.81 24.60 -23.48
CA LEU A 122 -3.16 24.21 -23.87
C LEU A 122 -4.14 24.15 -22.68
N SER A 123 -3.73 24.57 -21.48
CA SER A 123 -4.58 24.52 -20.27
C SER A 123 -5.92 25.26 -20.40
N TRP A 124 -6.04 26.20 -21.33
CA TRP A 124 -7.27 26.93 -21.65
C TRP A 124 -8.34 26.06 -22.35
N LEU A 125 -7.96 24.93 -22.94
CA LEU A 125 -8.89 23.96 -23.51
C LEU A 125 -9.51 23.12 -22.38
N PRO A 126 -10.84 23.04 -22.27
CA PRO A 126 -11.47 22.28 -21.21
C PRO A 126 -11.32 20.78 -21.47
N ASN A 127 -10.90 20.03 -20.45
CA ASN A 127 -10.92 18.57 -20.46
C ASN A 127 -12.15 18.06 -19.71
N LYS A 128 -13.34 18.31 -20.27
CA LYS A 128 -14.62 18.07 -19.57
C LYS A 128 -14.80 16.62 -19.12
N SER A 129 -14.27 15.66 -19.87
CA SER A 129 -14.34 14.24 -19.51
C SER A 129 -13.58 13.99 -18.21
N PHE A 130 -12.32 14.42 -18.14
CA PHE A 130 -11.49 14.29 -16.95
C PHE A 130 -12.06 15.07 -15.76
N GLU A 131 -12.48 16.33 -15.98
CA GLU A 131 -13.11 17.15 -14.94
C GLU A 131 -14.38 16.50 -14.37
N THR A 132 -15.20 15.87 -15.22
CA THR A 132 -16.40 15.15 -14.79
C THR A 132 -16.04 13.90 -14.00
N ILE A 133 -15.04 13.13 -14.44
CA ILE A 133 -14.57 11.93 -13.73
C ILE A 133 -14.05 12.33 -12.35
N VAL A 134 -13.12 13.29 -12.27
CA VAL A 134 -12.55 13.76 -11.00
C VAL A 134 -13.63 14.29 -10.07
N SER A 135 -14.50 15.19 -10.53
CA SER A 135 -15.55 15.77 -9.69
C SER A 135 -16.57 14.73 -9.20
N SER A 136 -16.93 13.75 -10.05
CA SER A 136 -17.81 12.64 -9.66
C SER A 136 -17.14 11.74 -8.62
N THR A 137 -15.88 11.37 -8.83
CA THR A 137 -15.09 10.56 -7.90
C THR A 137 -14.89 11.28 -6.57
N GLU A 138 -14.59 12.57 -6.57
CA GLU A 138 -14.49 13.38 -5.35
C GLU A 138 -15.81 13.44 -4.60
N PHE A 139 -16.93 13.70 -5.30
CA PHE A 139 -18.25 13.73 -4.69
C PHE A 139 -18.59 12.38 -4.03
N ARG A 140 -18.37 11.26 -4.74
CA ARG A 140 -18.65 9.92 -4.23
C ARG A 140 -17.76 9.59 -3.02
N ARG A 141 -16.46 9.87 -3.11
CA ARG A 141 -15.52 9.72 -2.00
C ARG A 141 -16.00 10.50 -0.78
N ASP A 142 -16.35 11.77 -0.95
CA ASP A 142 -16.72 12.65 0.15
C ASP A 142 -18.02 12.18 0.82
N ALA A 143 -19.02 11.78 0.04
CA ALA A 143 -20.26 11.21 0.55
C ALA A 143 -20.01 9.95 1.41
N VAL A 144 -19.24 8.99 0.87
CA VAL A 144 -18.91 7.75 1.60
C VAL A 144 -18.08 8.04 2.85
N MET A 145 -17.06 8.90 2.75
CA MET A 145 -16.22 9.26 3.89
C MET A 145 -17.02 10.00 4.98
N ASN A 146 -17.92 10.90 4.61
CA ASN A 146 -18.79 11.59 5.57
C ASN A 146 -19.70 10.61 6.32
N ALA A 147 -20.27 9.62 5.62
CA ALA A 147 -21.07 8.57 6.24
C ALA A 147 -20.24 7.74 7.24
N LEU A 148 -19.01 7.36 6.87
CA LEU A 148 -18.09 6.62 7.75
C LEU A 148 -17.64 7.45 8.97
N ILE A 149 -17.30 8.73 8.77
CA ILE A 149 -16.92 9.65 9.85
C ILE A 149 -18.10 9.86 10.80
N LYS A 150 -19.32 10.06 10.28
CA LYS A 150 -20.54 10.21 11.09
C LYS A 150 -20.77 8.99 11.94
N ARG A 151 -20.77 7.80 11.33
CA ARG A 151 -20.90 6.51 12.02
C ARG A 151 -19.87 6.35 13.14
N GLN A 152 -18.61 6.71 12.88
CA GLN A 152 -17.56 6.58 13.89
C GLN A 152 -17.71 7.60 15.03
N LYS A 153 -18.10 8.85 14.75
CA LYS A 153 -18.42 9.83 15.79
C LYS A 153 -19.55 9.35 16.71
N GLU A 154 -20.58 8.71 16.15
CA GLU A 154 -21.67 8.13 16.93
C GLU A 154 -21.18 6.98 17.83
N ARG A 155 -20.27 6.12 17.36
CA ARG A 155 -19.64 5.07 18.17
C ARG A 155 -18.80 5.64 19.32
N ILE A 156 -18.04 6.71 19.06
CA ILE A 156 -17.26 7.43 20.08
C ILE A 156 -18.22 7.97 21.15
N ALA A 157 -19.32 8.61 20.75
CA ALA A 157 -20.30 9.16 21.68
C ALA A 157 -20.97 8.09 22.54
N ARG A 158 -21.10 6.85 22.04
CA ARG A 158 -21.61 5.69 22.81
C ARG A 158 -20.56 4.99 23.67
N GLY A 159 -19.28 5.38 23.59
CA GLY A 159 -18.18 4.70 24.30
C GLY A 159 -17.80 3.33 23.71
N GLU A 160 -18.21 3.05 22.48
CA GLU A 160 -17.99 1.76 21.78
C GLU A 160 -16.76 1.79 20.85
N ALA A 161 -16.14 2.96 20.69
CA ALA A 161 -15.04 3.18 19.78
C ALA A 161 -13.72 2.56 20.30
N ARG A 162 -12.98 1.95 19.39
CA ARG A 162 -11.59 1.53 19.60
C ARG A 162 -10.65 2.62 19.09
N ILE A 163 -9.46 2.70 19.68
CA ILE A 163 -8.40 3.62 19.24
C ILE A 163 -8.10 3.37 17.76
N SER A 164 -8.17 4.43 16.98
CA SER A 164 -8.04 4.44 15.52
C SER A 164 -7.55 5.82 15.04
N TYR A 165 -7.13 5.92 13.78
CA TYR A 165 -6.54 7.17 13.26
C TYR A 165 -7.47 8.37 13.33
N ILE A 166 -8.77 8.16 13.11
CA ILE A 166 -9.76 9.23 13.23
C ILE A 166 -9.78 9.87 14.62
N ASP A 167 -9.47 9.15 15.70
CA ASP A 167 -9.43 9.72 17.05
C ASP A 167 -8.35 10.79 17.18
N PHE A 168 -7.16 10.51 16.63
CA PHE A 168 -6.04 11.46 16.59
C PHE A 168 -6.34 12.65 15.67
N LEU A 169 -7.01 12.42 14.54
CA LEU A 169 -7.40 13.50 13.64
C LEU A 169 -8.48 14.41 14.23
N LEU A 170 -9.43 13.85 15.00
CA LEU A 170 -10.44 14.62 15.73
C LEU A 170 -9.79 15.46 16.83
N GLU A 171 -8.79 14.94 17.53
CA GLU A 171 -8.01 15.72 18.51
C GLU A 171 -7.20 16.86 17.84
N ALA A 172 -6.54 16.58 16.72
CA ALA A 172 -5.84 17.59 15.93
C ALA A 172 -6.81 18.66 15.36
N LYS A 173 -8.04 18.27 15.02
CA LYS A 173 -9.10 19.22 14.65
C LYS A 173 -9.50 20.12 15.82
N ASN A 174 -9.70 19.55 17.01
CA ASN A 174 -10.08 20.32 18.20
C ASN A 174 -9.01 21.32 18.64
N SER A 175 -7.74 21.05 18.34
CA SER A 175 -6.62 21.99 18.52
C SER A 175 -6.45 23.00 17.36
N THR A 176 -7.45 23.12 16.47
CA THR A 176 -7.50 24.03 15.30
C THR A 176 -6.44 23.80 14.22
N GLN A 177 -5.80 22.63 14.22
CA GLN A 177 -4.74 22.30 13.25
C GLN A 177 -5.27 21.69 11.95
N LEU A 178 -6.56 21.30 11.91
CA LEU A 178 -7.19 20.63 10.78
C LEU A 178 -8.59 21.18 10.49
N THR A 179 -8.91 21.32 9.19
CA THR A 179 -10.29 21.51 8.72
C THR A 179 -11.01 20.16 8.53
N ASP A 180 -12.35 20.18 8.43
CA ASP A 180 -13.13 18.95 8.12
C ASP A 180 -12.70 18.30 6.80
N HIS A 181 -12.47 19.13 5.77
CA HIS A 181 -12.00 18.66 4.48
C HIS A 181 -10.61 18.01 4.58
N GLN A 182 -9.70 18.60 5.36
CA GLN A 182 -8.37 18.01 5.57
C GLN A 182 -8.43 16.68 6.33
N LEU A 183 -9.26 16.58 7.38
CA LEU A 183 -9.47 15.33 8.11
C LEU A 183 -9.96 14.21 7.18
N MET A 184 -10.96 14.51 6.36
CA MET A 184 -11.53 13.57 5.39
C MET A 184 -10.48 13.10 4.37
N LEU A 185 -9.72 14.02 3.79
CA LEU A 185 -8.67 13.68 2.82
C LEU A 185 -7.58 12.79 3.43
N LEU A 186 -7.18 13.06 4.68
CA LEU A 186 -6.15 12.27 5.37
C LEU A 186 -6.60 10.84 5.65
N LEU A 187 -7.88 10.63 5.98
CA LEU A 187 -8.45 9.29 6.16
C LEU A 187 -8.60 8.54 4.83
N ALA A 188 -9.07 9.21 3.77
CA ALA A 188 -9.22 8.57 2.47
C ALA A 188 -7.87 8.11 1.90
N GLU A 189 -6.83 8.94 2.05
CA GLU A 189 -5.47 8.63 1.61
C GLU A 189 -4.85 7.42 2.34
N SER A 190 -4.99 7.36 3.67
CA SER A 190 -4.49 6.22 4.45
C SER A 190 -5.23 4.93 4.13
N ILE A 191 -6.53 5.02 3.79
CA ILE A 191 -7.32 3.85 3.40
C ILE A 191 -6.83 3.27 2.07
N ALA A 192 -6.62 4.12 1.06
CA ALA A 192 -6.21 3.69 -0.27
C ALA A 192 -4.78 3.12 -0.32
N ALA A 193 -3.86 3.61 0.50
CA ALA A 193 -2.44 3.23 0.46
C ALA A 193 -2.13 1.82 1.01
N ALA A 194 -3.11 1.09 1.56
CA ALA A 194 -2.86 -0.15 2.30
C ALA A 194 -2.77 -1.42 1.43
N VAL A 195 -3.18 -1.40 0.16
CA VAL A 195 -3.55 -2.60 -0.60
C VAL A 195 -2.54 -2.94 -1.70
N ASP A 196 -1.47 -3.72 -1.44
CA ASP A 196 -0.68 -4.39 -2.51
C ASP A 196 0.33 -5.49 -2.08
N THR A 197 0.43 -6.53 -2.94
CA THR A 197 1.53 -7.52 -3.25
C THR A 197 1.75 -8.88 -2.51
N VAL A 198 2.50 -9.78 -3.20
CA VAL A 198 2.47 -11.28 -3.33
C VAL A 198 3.90 -11.93 -3.24
N LEU A 199 4.09 -13.23 -3.61
CA LEU A 199 4.99 -14.25 -3.00
C LEU A 199 5.56 -15.40 -3.86
N GLU A 200 6.83 -15.82 -3.61
CA GLU A 200 7.30 -17.24 -3.49
C GLU A 200 8.78 -17.39 -2.97
N TRP A 201 9.23 -18.62 -2.62
CA TRP A 201 10.60 -19.08 -2.24
C TRP A 201 11.09 -19.12 -0.77
N LEU A 202 10.26 -19.47 0.21
CA LEU A 202 10.58 -19.12 1.61
C LEU A 202 10.52 -20.28 2.60
N TYR A 203 9.99 -21.42 2.16
CA TYR A 203 9.58 -22.51 3.03
C TYR A 203 10.71 -23.09 3.88
N ARG A 204 11.93 -23.16 3.33
CA ARG A 204 13.07 -23.80 4.00
C ARG A 204 13.54 -23.00 5.22
N GLU A 205 13.76 -21.69 5.06
CA GLU A 205 14.18 -20.80 6.15
C GLU A 205 13.11 -20.75 7.24
N ILE A 206 11.85 -20.61 6.85
CA ILE A 206 10.71 -20.56 7.80
C ILE A 206 10.64 -21.82 8.66
N ARG A 207 10.87 -22.99 8.07
CA ARG A 207 10.86 -24.26 8.81
C ARG A 207 12.05 -24.38 9.77
N GLU A 208 13.21 -23.87 9.40
CA GLU A 208 14.41 -23.89 10.25
C GLU A 208 14.28 -22.92 11.44
N VAL A 209 13.67 -21.76 11.24
CA VAL A 209 13.59 -20.68 12.24
C VAL A 209 12.36 -20.80 13.15
N CYS A 210 11.19 -21.10 12.58
CA CYS A 210 9.90 -21.11 13.29
C CYS A 210 9.34 -22.54 13.50
N GLY A 211 9.93 -23.56 12.86
CA GLY A 211 9.42 -24.93 12.93
C GLY A 211 8.01 -25.05 12.36
N GLY A 212 7.11 -25.66 13.14
CA GLY A 212 5.68 -25.78 12.81
C GLY A 212 4.79 -24.69 13.43
N LYS A 213 5.36 -23.73 14.18
CA LYS A 213 4.58 -22.63 14.77
C LYS A 213 4.33 -21.56 13.72
N ALA A 214 3.14 -20.96 13.76
CA ALA A 214 2.80 -19.84 12.90
C ALA A 214 3.82 -18.70 13.08
N VAL A 215 4.40 -18.24 11.97
CA VAL A 215 5.31 -17.09 11.95
C VAL A 215 4.57 -15.82 12.40
N THR A 216 5.20 -15.06 13.30
CA THR A 216 4.70 -13.75 13.77
C THR A 216 5.65 -12.62 13.37
N GLU A 217 5.25 -11.36 13.61
CA GLU A 217 6.11 -10.20 13.34
C GLU A 217 7.42 -10.23 14.16
N GLU A 218 7.41 -10.86 15.33
CA GLU A 218 8.58 -10.98 16.21
C GLU A 218 9.66 -11.91 15.65
N ASP A 219 9.28 -12.83 14.76
CA ASP A 219 10.21 -13.77 14.12
C ASP A 219 10.94 -13.15 12.92
N LEU A 220 10.43 -12.07 12.33
CA LEU A 220 10.97 -11.47 11.10
C LEU A 220 12.47 -11.13 11.16
N PRO A 221 13.03 -10.58 12.26
CA PRO A 221 14.46 -10.31 12.35
C PRO A 221 15.35 -11.55 12.21
N ARG A 222 14.78 -12.75 12.36
CA ARG A 222 15.48 -14.04 12.25
C ARG A 222 15.29 -14.68 10.87
N LEU A 223 14.62 -14.02 9.93
CA LEU A 223 14.32 -14.51 8.57
C LEU A 223 15.01 -13.62 7.50
N PRO A 224 16.35 -13.59 7.44
CA PRO A 224 17.08 -12.74 6.51
C PRO A 224 16.87 -13.08 5.02
N TYR A 225 16.66 -14.34 4.67
CA TYR A 225 16.36 -14.75 3.30
C TYR A 225 14.97 -14.28 2.87
N LEU A 226 14.01 -14.28 3.78
CA LEU A 226 12.70 -13.66 3.56
C LEU A 226 12.78 -12.18 3.24
N ASP A 227 13.51 -11.46 4.07
CA ASP A 227 13.73 -10.04 3.85
C ASP A 227 14.44 -9.77 2.51
N ALA A 228 15.41 -10.61 2.15
CA ALA A 228 16.08 -10.56 0.85
C ALA A 228 15.16 -10.83 -0.34
N VAL A 229 14.28 -11.84 -0.23
CA VAL A 229 13.25 -12.16 -1.24
C VAL A 229 12.30 -10.98 -1.44
N LEU A 230 11.84 -10.36 -0.35
CA LEU A 230 10.97 -9.19 -0.45
C LEU A 230 11.69 -8.04 -1.17
N HIS A 231 12.91 -7.72 -0.77
CA HIS A 231 13.66 -6.60 -1.34
C HIS A 231 14.06 -6.82 -2.81
N GLU A 232 14.43 -8.04 -3.20
CA GLU A 232 14.70 -8.36 -4.61
C GLU A 232 13.41 -8.33 -5.44
N THR A 233 12.29 -8.79 -4.88
CA THR A 233 10.99 -8.69 -5.56
C THR A 233 10.57 -7.24 -5.75
N LEU A 234 10.78 -6.37 -4.75
CA LEU A 234 10.51 -4.93 -4.87
C LEU A 234 11.46 -4.21 -5.82
N ARG A 235 12.69 -4.71 -6.01
CA ARG A 235 13.63 -4.20 -7.01
C ARG A 235 13.18 -4.56 -8.42
N LEU A 236 12.85 -5.83 -8.67
CA LEU A 236 12.49 -6.27 -10.02
C LEU A 236 11.05 -5.88 -10.40
N HIS A 237 10.13 -5.90 -9.43
CA HIS A 237 8.70 -5.66 -9.60
C HIS A 237 8.21 -4.55 -8.65
N SER A 238 8.80 -3.36 -8.78
CA SER A 238 8.42 -2.21 -7.95
C SER A 238 6.97 -1.78 -8.24
N PRO A 239 6.07 -1.74 -7.23
CA PRO A 239 4.71 -1.24 -7.43
C PRO A 239 4.66 0.24 -7.82
N VAL A 240 5.72 1.00 -7.51
CA VAL A 240 5.84 2.43 -7.83
C VAL A 240 7.16 2.62 -8.61
N PRO A 241 7.20 2.30 -9.92
CA PRO A 241 8.41 2.34 -10.73
C PRO A 241 8.91 3.77 -10.99
N VAL A 242 8.04 4.77 -10.80
CA VAL A 242 8.38 6.20 -10.87
C VAL A 242 7.85 6.88 -9.61
N LEU A 243 8.73 7.50 -8.82
CA LEU A 243 8.31 8.13 -7.58
C LEU A 243 7.43 9.37 -7.85
N PRO A 244 6.48 9.69 -6.93
CA PRO A 244 5.67 10.89 -7.05
C PRO A 244 6.51 12.14 -7.24
N THR A 245 6.11 12.92 -8.23
CA THR A 245 6.83 14.09 -8.70
C THR A 245 7.11 15.10 -7.57
N ARG A 246 8.26 15.76 -7.66
CA ARG A 246 8.73 16.77 -6.70
C ARG A 246 9.11 18.06 -7.42
N PHE A 247 9.03 19.17 -6.70
CA PHE A 247 9.53 20.45 -7.16
C PHE A 247 10.78 20.83 -6.35
N VAL A 248 11.78 21.37 -7.04
CA VAL A 248 12.94 21.98 -6.41
C VAL A 248 12.52 23.31 -5.81
N HIS A 249 12.82 23.53 -4.52
CA HIS A 249 12.39 24.75 -3.81
C HIS A 249 13.40 25.90 -3.90
N ASP A 250 14.69 25.57 -3.99
CA ASP A 250 15.80 26.52 -4.04
C ASP A 250 16.74 26.14 -5.18
N ASP A 251 17.32 27.13 -5.86
CA ASP A 251 18.36 26.90 -6.87
C ASP A 251 19.47 26.02 -6.27
N THR A 252 19.80 24.92 -6.95
CA THR A 252 20.69 23.89 -6.40
C THR A 252 21.52 23.25 -7.50
N THR A 253 22.47 22.40 -7.12
CA THR A 253 23.24 21.58 -8.04
C THR A 253 22.99 20.10 -7.74
N LEU A 254 22.56 19.33 -8.74
CA LEU A 254 22.34 17.88 -8.64
C LEU A 254 23.25 17.15 -9.62
N ALA A 255 24.10 16.25 -9.12
CA ALA A 255 25.05 15.48 -9.94
C ALA A 255 25.92 16.35 -10.88
N GLY A 256 26.26 17.58 -10.47
CA GLY A 256 27.06 18.52 -11.26
C GLY A 256 26.24 19.41 -12.22
N TYR A 257 24.92 19.28 -12.26
CA TYR A 257 24.03 20.12 -13.05
C TYR A 257 23.35 21.18 -12.19
N ASP A 258 23.33 22.43 -12.65
CA ASP A 258 22.56 23.48 -11.99
C ASP A 258 21.07 23.31 -12.30
N VAL A 259 20.27 23.24 -11.23
CA VAL A 259 18.84 22.98 -11.25
C VAL A 259 18.12 24.15 -10.55
N PRO A 260 17.42 25.00 -11.32
CA PRO A 260 16.69 26.14 -10.75
C PRO A 260 15.52 25.72 -9.85
N ALA A 261 15.14 26.61 -8.94
CA ALA A 261 13.90 26.51 -8.18
C ALA A 261 12.68 26.45 -9.13
N GLY A 262 11.66 25.70 -8.74
CA GLY A 262 10.48 25.41 -9.56
C GLY A 262 10.67 24.27 -10.56
N THR A 263 11.88 23.73 -10.72
CA THR A 263 12.10 22.56 -11.60
C THR A 263 11.37 21.34 -11.07
N GLN A 264 10.61 20.68 -11.95
CA GLN A 264 9.93 19.42 -11.68
C GLN A 264 10.91 18.25 -11.83
N VAL A 265 10.95 17.35 -10.84
CA VAL A 265 11.85 16.20 -10.77
C VAL A 265 11.05 14.93 -10.56
N MET A 266 11.30 13.94 -11.42
CA MET A 266 10.76 12.58 -11.34
C MET A 266 11.91 11.59 -11.25
N ILE A 267 11.81 10.63 -10.34
CA ILE A 267 12.85 9.61 -10.13
C ILE A 267 12.36 8.31 -10.76
N ASN A 268 13.03 7.90 -11.85
CA ASN A 268 12.78 6.62 -12.52
C ASN A 268 13.47 5.49 -11.73
N VAL A 269 12.74 4.94 -10.76
CA VAL A 269 13.24 3.87 -9.89
C VAL A 269 13.46 2.59 -10.68
N PHE A 270 12.58 2.26 -11.63
CA PHE A 270 12.79 1.13 -12.55
C PHE A 270 14.13 1.24 -13.30
N GLY A 271 14.45 2.43 -13.83
CA GLY A 271 15.74 2.68 -14.47
C GLY A 271 16.92 2.44 -13.52
N CYS A 272 16.83 2.93 -12.27
CA CYS A 272 17.85 2.68 -11.24
C CYS A 272 17.97 1.19 -10.85
N HIS A 273 16.89 0.42 -10.95
CA HIS A 273 16.88 -1.03 -10.68
C HIS A 273 17.46 -1.86 -11.80
N MET A 274 17.39 -1.35 -13.03
CA MET A 274 17.90 -2.01 -14.24
C MET A 274 19.31 -1.57 -14.63
N ASP A 275 19.93 -0.68 -13.86
CA ASP A 275 21.28 -0.17 -14.09
C ASP A 275 22.35 -1.25 -13.81
N GLU A 276 23.04 -1.69 -14.87
CA GLU A 276 24.10 -2.70 -14.81
C GLU A 276 25.35 -2.22 -14.05
N GLU A 277 25.57 -0.91 -13.91
CA GLU A 277 26.67 -0.38 -13.09
C GLU A 277 26.36 -0.49 -11.59
N ALA A 278 25.07 -0.46 -11.24
CA ALA A 278 24.61 -0.53 -9.86
C ALA A 278 24.25 -1.96 -9.42
N TRP A 279 23.77 -2.80 -10.34
CA TRP A 279 23.28 -4.15 -10.08
C TRP A 279 23.87 -5.15 -11.07
N GLU A 280 24.55 -6.18 -10.57
CA GLU A 280 24.98 -7.31 -11.39
C GLU A 280 23.76 -8.10 -11.89
N SER A 281 23.71 -8.43 -13.19
CA SER A 281 22.60 -9.12 -13.85
C SER A 281 21.21 -8.58 -13.43
N PRO A 282 20.91 -7.29 -13.68
CA PRO A 282 19.74 -6.63 -13.10
C PRO A 282 18.40 -7.24 -13.53
N GLY A 283 18.34 -7.90 -14.68
CA GLY A 283 17.15 -8.61 -15.16
C GLY A 283 16.91 -9.96 -14.49
N GLU A 284 17.87 -10.48 -13.73
CA GLU A 284 17.75 -11.78 -13.05
C GLU A 284 17.31 -11.60 -11.60
N TRP A 285 16.22 -12.27 -11.23
CA TRP A 285 15.75 -12.34 -9.85
C TRP A 285 16.70 -13.20 -9.00
N SER A 286 17.48 -12.56 -8.11
CA SER A 286 18.37 -13.25 -7.15
C SER A 286 18.32 -12.58 -5.78
N PRO A 287 17.55 -13.16 -4.83
CA PRO A 287 17.50 -12.70 -3.45
C PRO A 287 18.88 -12.66 -2.78
N GLU A 288 19.80 -13.54 -3.19
CA GLU A 288 21.14 -13.65 -2.61
C GLU A 288 21.94 -12.34 -2.66
N ARG A 289 21.61 -11.41 -3.57
CA ARG A 289 22.22 -10.06 -3.63
C ARG A 289 21.98 -9.24 -2.35
N PHE A 290 20.92 -9.54 -1.60
CA PHE A 290 20.56 -8.89 -0.35
C PHE A 290 21.09 -9.64 0.89
N LEU A 291 21.91 -10.67 0.70
CA LEU A 291 22.48 -11.49 1.78
C LEU A 291 23.99 -11.25 1.96
N GLY A 292 24.49 -11.58 3.17
CA GLY A 292 25.91 -11.54 3.50
C GLY A 292 26.43 -10.19 4.00
N GLU A 293 27.73 -10.11 4.28
CA GLU A 293 28.38 -8.95 4.92
C GLU A 293 28.52 -7.72 3.99
N GLY A 294 28.30 -7.91 2.68
CA GLY A 294 28.42 -6.86 1.66
C GLY A 294 27.20 -5.95 1.54
N PHE A 295 26.04 -6.34 2.08
CA PHE A 295 24.79 -5.60 1.96
C PHE A 295 24.38 -5.00 3.32
N LYS A 296 24.71 -3.72 3.54
CA LYS A 296 24.40 -3.01 4.79
C LYS A 296 22.95 -2.54 4.78
N LEU A 297 22.39 -2.24 5.95
CA LEU A 297 21.06 -1.60 6.07
C LEU A 297 20.96 -0.31 5.23
N ALA A 298 22.07 0.42 5.09
CA ALA A 298 22.16 1.61 4.23
C ALA A 298 22.01 1.28 2.73
N ASP A 299 22.40 0.08 2.30
CA ASP A 299 22.27 -0.38 0.91
C ASP A 299 20.80 -0.70 0.56
N ARG A 300 19.91 -0.85 1.55
CA ARG A 300 18.46 -0.95 1.28
C ARG A 300 17.90 0.31 0.63
N TYR A 301 18.49 1.47 0.93
CA TYR A 301 18.13 2.73 0.25
C TYR A 301 18.54 2.73 -1.23
N LYS A 302 19.47 1.86 -1.67
CA LYS A 302 19.80 1.72 -3.11
C LYS A 302 18.59 1.30 -3.93
N THR A 303 17.68 0.51 -3.33
CA THR A 303 16.45 0.14 -4.03
C THR A 303 15.50 1.34 -4.18
N LEU A 304 15.50 2.32 -3.29
CA LEU A 304 14.48 3.39 -3.31
C LEU A 304 13.02 2.89 -3.42
N ALA A 305 12.74 1.61 -3.12
CA ALA A 305 11.41 1.02 -3.30
C ALA A 305 10.34 1.71 -2.42
N PHE A 306 10.78 2.31 -1.32
CA PHE A 306 9.96 3.14 -0.43
C PHE A 306 10.39 4.62 -0.46
N GLY A 307 11.14 5.03 -1.48
CA GLY A 307 11.82 6.32 -1.56
C GLY A 307 12.88 6.50 -0.47
N ALA A 308 13.33 7.75 -0.28
CA ALA A 308 14.32 8.10 0.73
C ALA A 308 14.08 9.51 1.31
N GLY A 309 14.82 9.83 2.36
CA GLY A 309 14.86 11.16 2.97
C GLY A 309 13.53 11.58 3.61
N ARG A 310 13.27 12.90 3.64
CA ARG A 310 12.10 13.47 4.32
C ARG A 310 10.77 13.00 3.73
N ARG A 311 10.77 12.57 2.46
CA ARG A 311 9.61 12.09 1.70
C ARG A 311 9.56 10.56 1.57
N THR A 312 10.36 9.82 2.35
CA THR A 312 10.26 8.37 2.43
C THR A 312 8.83 7.95 2.81
N CYS A 313 8.37 6.83 2.24
CA CYS A 313 7.06 6.25 2.47
C CYS A 313 6.81 6.10 3.98
N ALA A 314 5.70 6.67 4.46
CA ALA A 314 5.33 6.58 5.87
C ALA A 314 4.93 5.15 6.26
N GLY A 315 4.42 4.36 5.31
CA GLY A 315 3.94 2.99 5.54
C GLY A 315 4.97 1.89 5.31
N SER A 316 6.23 2.20 5.01
CA SER A 316 7.23 1.21 4.61
C SER A 316 7.40 0.07 5.61
N GLN A 317 7.51 0.39 6.90
CA GLN A 317 7.66 -0.61 7.95
C GLN A 317 6.41 -1.51 8.07
N GLN A 318 5.21 -0.94 7.99
CA GLN A 318 3.98 -1.75 8.03
C GLN A 318 3.87 -2.63 6.79
N ALA A 319 4.15 -2.09 5.59
CA ALA A 319 4.10 -2.83 4.34
C ALA A 319 5.07 -4.02 4.37
N VAL A 320 6.32 -3.81 4.79
CA VAL A 320 7.32 -4.87 4.93
C VAL A 320 6.85 -5.94 5.93
N SER A 321 6.33 -5.53 7.09
CA SER A 321 5.85 -6.48 8.11
C SER A 321 4.69 -7.34 7.59
N ILE A 322 3.66 -6.70 7.03
CA ILE A 322 2.47 -7.37 6.49
C ILE A 322 2.86 -8.31 5.37
N ALA A 323 3.68 -7.84 4.42
CA ALA A 323 4.19 -8.67 3.35
C ALA A 323 4.92 -9.85 3.96
N CYS A 324 6.05 -9.66 4.65
CA CYS A 324 6.87 -10.74 5.18
C CYS A 324 6.09 -11.77 6.02
N VAL A 325 5.17 -11.36 6.89
CA VAL A 325 4.35 -12.31 7.65
C VAL A 325 3.38 -13.07 6.76
N ALA A 326 2.63 -12.38 5.88
CA ALA A 326 1.72 -13.02 4.93
C ALA A 326 2.47 -14.03 4.07
N ILE A 327 3.59 -13.56 3.54
CA ILE A 327 4.61 -14.34 2.85
C ILE A 327 4.96 -15.63 3.59
N ALA A 328 5.43 -15.49 4.81
CA ALA A 328 5.94 -16.63 5.53
C ALA A 328 4.83 -17.63 5.84
N ARG A 329 3.68 -17.13 6.27
CA ARG A 329 2.51 -17.92 6.63
C ARG A 329 1.91 -18.65 5.43
N PHE A 330 1.81 -18.02 4.27
CA PHE A 330 1.28 -18.65 3.06
C PHE A 330 2.18 -19.77 2.56
N VAL A 331 3.50 -19.56 2.56
CA VAL A 331 4.45 -20.58 2.13
C VAL A 331 4.54 -21.71 3.16
N GLN A 332 4.35 -21.41 4.45
CA GLN A 332 4.32 -22.40 5.53
C GLN A 332 3.13 -23.37 5.40
N GLU A 333 1.94 -22.85 5.09
CA GLU A 333 0.69 -23.62 5.11
C GLU A 333 0.26 -24.15 3.73
N LEU A 334 0.71 -23.52 2.63
CA LEU A 334 0.27 -23.83 1.28
C LEU A 334 1.47 -24.01 0.33
N GLN A 335 1.33 -24.95 -0.60
CA GLN A 335 2.14 -25.05 -1.79
C GLN A 335 1.43 -24.26 -2.90
N TRP A 336 2.19 -23.40 -3.56
CA TRP A 336 1.72 -22.52 -4.61
C TRP A 336 2.23 -23.07 -5.94
N THR A 337 1.36 -23.07 -6.94
CA THR A 337 1.73 -23.38 -8.32
C THR A 337 1.04 -22.36 -9.20
N LEU A 338 1.79 -21.55 -9.92
CA LEU A 338 1.22 -20.60 -10.87
C LEU A 338 0.48 -21.36 -11.98
N ARG A 339 -0.68 -20.85 -12.40
CA ARG A 339 -1.39 -21.39 -13.56
C ARG A 339 -0.53 -21.25 -14.81
N GLU A 340 -0.51 -22.27 -15.66
CA GLU A 340 0.22 -22.23 -16.93
C GLU A 340 -0.17 -21.00 -17.77
N GLY A 341 0.82 -20.31 -18.32
CA GLY A 341 0.64 -19.08 -19.12
C GLY A 341 0.45 -17.79 -18.31
N ASP A 342 0.34 -17.85 -16.98
CA ASP A 342 0.23 -16.64 -16.17
C ASP A 342 1.60 -15.97 -15.88
N GLY A 343 2.72 -16.67 -16.08
CA GLY A 343 4.08 -16.15 -15.83
C GLY A 343 4.53 -15.05 -16.79
N ASP A 344 4.05 -15.08 -18.04
CA ASP A 344 4.45 -14.14 -19.10
C ASP A 344 3.51 -12.92 -19.19
N LYS A 345 2.61 -12.74 -18.22
CA LYS A 345 1.64 -11.65 -18.24
C LYS A 345 2.32 -10.30 -18.04
N GLU A 346 1.92 -9.36 -18.89
CA GLU A 346 2.43 -7.99 -18.92
C GLU A 346 2.04 -7.20 -17.66
N ASP A 347 2.92 -6.28 -17.29
CA ASP A 347 2.67 -5.28 -16.25
C ASP A 347 2.12 -4.00 -16.88
N THR A 348 1.28 -3.27 -16.15
CA THR A 348 0.88 -1.92 -16.51
C THR A 348 2.06 -0.96 -16.33
N MET A 349 2.34 -0.15 -17.35
CA MET A 349 3.40 0.88 -17.30
C MET A 349 2.77 2.25 -17.04
N GLN A 350 2.43 2.54 -15.78
CA GLN A 350 1.82 3.80 -15.34
C GLN A 350 2.49 4.30 -14.04
N TYR A 351 1.90 5.27 -13.32
CA TYR A 351 2.41 5.73 -12.01
C TYR A 351 2.52 4.59 -10.97
N THR A 352 1.69 3.55 -11.12
CA THR A 352 1.79 2.29 -10.40
C THR A 352 1.93 1.13 -11.39
N ALA A 353 2.71 0.12 -11.03
CA ALA A 353 2.84 -1.12 -11.81
C ALA A 353 2.01 -2.24 -11.18
N LEU A 354 1.09 -2.79 -11.96
CA LEU A 354 0.24 -3.94 -11.61
C LEU A 354 0.26 -4.94 -12.75
N LYS A 355 0.00 -6.22 -12.48
CA LYS A 355 -0.25 -7.17 -13.56
C LYS A 355 -1.52 -6.77 -14.33
N LEU A 356 -1.40 -6.61 -15.65
CA LEU A 356 -2.50 -6.23 -16.54
C LEU A 356 -3.68 -7.21 -16.44
N HIS A 357 -3.36 -8.48 -16.23
CA HIS A 357 -4.34 -9.54 -15.98
C HIS A 357 -4.04 -10.20 -14.64
N PRO A 358 -5.06 -10.49 -13.80
CA PRO A 358 -4.86 -11.18 -12.54
C PRO A 358 -4.11 -12.50 -12.73
N LEU A 359 -3.13 -12.75 -11.86
CA LEU A 359 -2.45 -14.03 -11.77
C LEU A 359 -3.34 -15.01 -11.00
N HIS A 360 -3.44 -16.23 -11.50
CA HIS A 360 -4.15 -17.31 -10.84
C HIS A 360 -3.17 -18.38 -10.39
N VAL A 361 -3.45 -18.95 -9.22
CA VAL A 361 -2.60 -19.95 -8.58
C VAL A 361 -3.42 -21.17 -8.19
N HIS A 362 -2.83 -22.34 -8.33
CA HIS A 362 -3.31 -23.56 -7.70
C HIS A 362 -2.66 -23.69 -6.33
N LEU A 363 -3.49 -23.93 -5.32
CA LEU A 363 -3.05 -24.01 -3.93
C LEU A 363 -3.25 -25.43 -3.41
N LYS A 364 -2.25 -25.97 -2.72
CA LYS A 364 -2.33 -27.27 -2.06
C LYS A 364 -1.87 -27.14 -0.61
N PRO A 365 -2.66 -27.58 0.39
CA PRO A 365 -2.23 -27.53 1.79
C PRO A 365 -0.98 -28.36 2.04
N ARG A 366 -0.06 -27.83 2.85
CA ARG A 366 1.13 -28.54 3.32
C ARG A 366 0.79 -29.26 4.63
N GLY A 367 1.14 -30.54 4.73
CA GLY A 367 1.02 -31.31 5.97
C GLY A 367 -0.37 -31.93 6.25
N SER A 368 -1.08 -32.38 5.19
CA SER A 368 -2.18 -33.35 5.32
C SER A 368 -1.67 -34.73 5.71
#